data_AF-G1VIB4-F1
#
_entry.id   AF-G1VIB4-F1
#
_cell.length_a   1.000
_cell.length_b   1.000
_cell.length_c   1.000
_cell.angle_alpha   90.00
_cell.angle_beta   90.00
_cell.angle_gamma   90.00
#
_symmetry.space_group_name_H-M   'P 1'
#
loop_
_entity.id
_entity.type
_entity.pdbx_description
1 polymer ?
#
loop_
_entity_poly.entity_id
_entity_poly.type
_entity_poly.pdbx_seq_one_letter_code
_entity_poly.pdbx_strand_id
1 'polypeptide(L)'
;MANPQEASVKDFDLKKEICFDSIIIKLYDVPTKCKCNRNIVGENEKGELIWQIRDVNPSLDSPFTDIVYVDHEKIIAHNWLGADYYINIRTGIMQIVNRDSRLW
;
A
#
# COMPACT_ATOMS: atom_id res chain seq x y z
N MET A 1 20.23 5.22 22.72
CA MET A 1 19.06 5.56 21.89
C MET A 1 19.30 4.96 20.52
N ALA A 2 18.82 3.73 20.30
CA ALA A 2 18.87 3.13 18.97
C ALA A 2 17.70 3.70 18.20
N ASN A 3 17.99 4.46 17.14
CA ASN A 3 16.99 4.73 16.11
C ASN A 3 16.69 3.35 15.51
N PRO A 4 15.51 2.73 15.73
CA PRO A 4 15.24 1.46 15.06
C PRO A 4 15.29 1.78 13.57
N GLN A 5 16.20 1.13 12.83
CA GLN A 5 16.13 1.16 11.38
C GLN A 5 14.69 0.78 11.02
N GLU A 6 13.97 1.72 10.41
CA GLU A 6 12.66 1.44 9.82
C GLU A 6 12.92 0.30 8.83
N ALA A 7 12.37 -0.89 9.11
CA ALA A 7 12.60 -2.06 8.27
C ALA A 7 12.22 -1.70 6.85
N SER A 8 13.08 -2.03 5.89
CA SER A 8 12.76 -1.81 4.49
C SER A 8 11.53 -2.65 4.18
N VAL A 9 10.58 -2.09 3.44
CA VAL A 9 9.40 -2.86 3.01
C VAL A 9 9.81 -4.13 2.23
N LYS A 10 10.98 -4.11 1.59
CA LYS A 10 11.55 -5.24 0.84
C LYS A 10 12.12 -6.35 1.72
N ASP A 11 12.20 -6.15 3.05
CA ASP A 11 12.61 -7.19 4.00
C ASP A 11 11.45 -8.16 4.32
N PHE A 12 10.23 -7.82 3.90
CA PHE A 12 9.02 -8.62 4.08
C PHE A 12 8.72 -9.49 2.85
N ASP A 13 7.92 -10.53 3.04
CA ASP A 13 7.48 -11.41 1.96
C ASP A 13 6.51 -10.70 1.01
N LEU A 14 6.66 -10.91 -0.29
CA LEU A 14 5.72 -10.42 -1.29
C LEU A 14 4.39 -11.17 -1.14
N LYS A 15 3.32 -10.43 -0.86
CA LYS A 15 1.97 -11.00 -0.68
C LYS A 15 1.19 -11.03 -1.98
N LYS A 16 1.22 -9.94 -2.72
CA LYS A 16 0.41 -9.74 -3.92
C LYS A 16 1.08 -8.76 -4.86
N GLU A 17 0.90 -8.98 -6.15
CA GLU A 17 1.36 -8.06 -7.18
C GLU A 17 0.26 -7.81 -8.23
N ILE A 18 0.26 -6.61 -8.79
CA ILE A 18 -0.61 -6.20 -9.90
C ILE A 18 0.27 -5.49 -10.92
N CYS A 19 0.31 -6.02 -12.15
CA CYS A 19 1.05 -5.42 -13.26
C CYS A 19 0.12 -4.53 -14.09
N PHE A 20 0.54 -3.29 -14.34
CA PHE A 20 -0.17 -2.34 -15.18
C PHE A 20 0.79 -1.46 -15.98
N ASP A 21 0.72 -1.51 -17.31
CA ASP A 21 1.72 -0.91 -18.20
C ASP A 21 3.14 -1.28 -17.76
N SER A 22 3.98 -0.28 -17.46
CA SER A 22 5.35 -0.41 -16.97
C SER A 22 5.46 -0.36 -15.44
N ILE A 23 4.34 -0.40 -14.70
CA ILE A 23 4.29 -0.30 -13.24
C ILE A 23 3.83 -1.64 -12.66
N ILE A 24 4.65 -2.18 -11.77
CA ILE A 24 4.36 -3.37 -10.97
C ILE A 24 4.06 -2.89 -9.55
N ILE A 25 2.81 -3.02 -9.14
CA ILE A 25 2.36 -2.68 -7.79
C ILE A 25 2.55 -3.90 -6.91
N LYS A 26 3.27 -3.75 -5.80
CA LYS A 26 3.57 -4.84 -4.87
C LYS A 26 3.05 -4.51 -3.49
N LEU A 27 2.36 -5.47 -2.90
CA LEU A 27 1.95 -5.48 -1.51
C LEU A 27 2.79 -6.51 -0.75
N TYR A 28 3.37 -6.08 0.36
CA TYR A 28 4.19 -6.94 1.22
C TYR A 28 3.43 -7.35 2.48
N ASP A 29 3.61 -8.60 2.90
CA ASP A 29 2.98 -9.14 4.11
C ASP A 29 3.73 -8.69 5.35
N VAL A 30 3.10 -7.87 6.18
CA VAL A 30 3.70 -7.37 7.41
C VAL A 30 3.34 -8.32 8.56
N PRO A 31 4.33 -9.01 9.18
CA PRO A 31 4.05 -9.91 10.28
C PRO A 31 3.42 -9.19 11.45
N THR A 32 2.60 -9.91 12.22
CA THR A 32 2.07 -9.39 13.49
C THR A 32 3.21 -8.96 14.39
N LYS A 33 3.08 -7.79 15.05
CA LYS A 33 4.09 -7.14 15.92
C LYS A 33 5.21 -6.39 15.17
N CYS A 34 5.21 -6.37 13.85
CA CYS A 34 6.04 -5.48 13.05
C CYS A 34 5.17 -4.33 12.53
N LYS A 35 5.68 -3.09 12.61
CA LYS A 35 4.99 -1.93 12.05
C LYS A 35 5.61 -1.56 10.71
N CYS A 36 4.81 -1.63 9.65
CA CYS A 36 5.16 -1.10 8.33
C CYS A 36 3.89 -0.65 7.59
N ASN A 37 3.34 0.51 7.98
CA ASN A 37 2.12 1.05 7.38
C ASN A 37 2.27 1.37 5.88
N ARG A 38 3.52 1.52 5.40
CA ARG A 38 3.86 1.89 4.02
C ARG A 38 4.20 0.66 3.18
N ASN A 39 3.45 -0.43 3.34
CA ASN A 39 3.78 -1.73 2.75
C ASN A 39 3.33 -1.96 1.30
N ILE A 40 2.98 -0.89 0.58
CA ILE A 40 2.65 -0.93 -0.86
C ILE A 40 3.63 -0.03 -1.63
N VAL A 41 4.18 -0.58 -2.72
CA VAL A 41 5.09 0.11 -3.63
C VAL A 41 4.66 -0.04 -5.07
N GLY A 42 5.05 0.92 -5.90
CA GLY A 42 5.07 0.80 -7.35
C GLY A 42 6.51 0.77 -7.83
N GLU A 43 6.86 -0.26 -8.59
CA GLU A 43 8.17 -0.44 -9.20
C GLU A 43 8.05 -0.49 -10.71
N ASN A 44 9.14 -0.21 -11.43
CA ASN A 44 9.21 -0.55 -12.85
C ASN A 44 9.65 -2.01 -13.07
N GLU A 45 9.70 -2.44 -14.33
CA GLU A 45 10.13 -3.80 -14.72
C GLU A 45 11.56 -4.16 -14.27
N LYS A 46 12.41 -3.17 -13.97
CA LYS A 46 13.78 -3.37 -13.46
C LYS A 46 13.82 -3.49 -11.93
N GLY A 47 12.68 -3.36 -11.25
CA GLY A 47 12.59 -3.34 -9.79
C GLY A 47 13.01 -1.99 -9.17
N GLU A 48 13.13 -0.94 -9.98
CA GLU A 48 13.42 0.41 -9.48
C GLU A 48 12.14 0.99 -8.86
N LEU A 49 12.27 1.55 -7.66
CA LEU A 49 11.16 2.17 -6.94
C LEU A 49 10.70 3.44 -7.65
N ILE A 50 9.44 3.46 -8.11
CA ILE A 50 8.81 4.66 -8.67
C ILE A 50 8.13 5.45 -7.55
N TRP A 51 7.35 4.75 -6.72
CA TRP A 51 6.66 5.34 -5.59
C TRP A 51 6.44 4.32 -4.47
N GLN A 52 6.28 4.83 -3.26
CA GLN A 52 5.82 4.08 -2.09
C GLN A 52 4.72 4.91 -1.45
N ILE A 53 3.67 4.24 -0.97
CA ILE A 53 2.57 4.94 -0.31
C ILE A 53 3.04 5.73 0.92
N ARG A 54 2.28 6.77 1.27
CA ARG A 54 2.50 7.53 2.50
C ARG A 54 1.88 6.80 3.69
N ASP A 55 2.42 7.03 4.89
CA ASP A 55 1.77 6.58 6.11
C ASP A 55 0.54 7.46 6.36
N VAL A 56 -0.65 6.86 6.27
CA VAL A 56 -1.94 7.55 6.43
C VAL A 56 -2.31 7.79 7.88
N ASN A 57 -1.77 6.98 8.81
CA ASN A 57 -2.00 7.16 10.23
C ASN A 57 -0.79 6.66 11.04
N PRO A 58 0.23 7.51 11.21
CA PRO A 58 1.45 7.14 11.93
C PRO A 58 1.22 6.77 13.40
N SER A 59 0.09 7.15 14.00
CA SER A 59 -0.23 6.82 15.39
C SER A 59 -0.77 5.41 15.58
N LEU A 60 -1.23 4.75 14.51
CA LEU A 60 -1.79 3.40 14.55
C LEU A 60 -0.97 2.43 13.70
N ASP A 61 -0.81 1.20 14.17
CA ASP A 61 -0.26 0.12 13.37
C ASP A 61 -1.36 -0.42 12.45
N SER A 62 -1.26 -0.07 11.16
CA SER A 62 -2.32 -0.30 10.17
C SER A 62 -1.79 -0.58 8.77
N PRO A 63 -0.90 -1.58 8.60
CA PRO A 63 -0.47 -2.02 7.28
C PRO A 63 -1.65 -2.51 6.44
N PHE A 64 -1.43 -2.48 5.12
CA PHE A 64 -2.39 -2.97 4.13
C PHE A 64 -2.35 -4.50 4.05
N THR A 65 -3.50 -5.13 3.87
CA THR A 65 -3.67 -6.58 3.80
C THR A 65 -4.02 -7.10 2.43
N ASP A 66 -4.63 -6.27 1.60
CA ASP A 66 -5.00 -6.64 0.24
C ASP A 66 -5.02 -5.42 -0.69
N ILE A 67 -4.81 -5.70 -1.97
CA ILE A 67 -4.93 -4.74 -3.07
C ILE A 67 -5.77 -5.36 -4.18
N VAL A 68 -6.73 -4.63 -4.74
CA VAL A 68 -7.59 -5.11 -5.81
C VAL A 68 -7.58 -4.11 -6.96
N TYR A 69 -7.43 -4.61 -8.19
CA TYR A 69 -7.52 -3.77 -9.38
C TYR A 69 -8.95 -3.25 -9.54
N VAL A 70 -9.10 -1.94 -9.75
CA VAL A 70 -10.40 -1.31 -9.99
C VAL A 70 -10.53 -0.93 -11.45
N ASP A 71 -9.61 -0.11 -11.94
CA ASP A 71 -9.58 0.39 -13.31
C ASP A 71 -8.16 0.84 -13.69
N HIS A 72 -8.02 1.41 -14.89
CA HIS A 72 -6.73 1.85 -15.46
C HIS A 72 -6.06 3.00 -14.69
N GLU A 73 -6.76 3.63 -13.75
CA GLU A 73 -6.22 4.73 -12.94
C GLU A 73 -5.88 4.31 -11.52
N LYS A 74 -6.65 3.38 -10.93
CA LYS A 74 -6.55 3.08 -9.50
C LYS A 74 -6.72 1.60 -9.13
N ILE A 75 -6.13 1.27 -7.99
CA ILE A 75 -6.45 0.08 -7.19
C ILE A 75 -7.20 0.50 -5.93
N ILE A 76 -7.87 -0.45 -5.29
CA ILE A 76 -8.35 -0.30 -3.91
C ILE A 76 -7.45 -1.11 -2.99
N ALA A 77 -7.11 -0.56 -1.83
CA ALA A 77 -6.29 -1.18 -0.82
C ALA A 77 -7.01 -1.21 0.53
N HIS A 78 -6.96 -2.35 1.19
CA HIS A 78 -7.62 -2.61 2.46
C HIS A 78 -6.58 -2.70 3.58
N ASN A 79 -6.80 -2.07 4.74
CA ASN A 79 -5.89 -2.15 5.88
C ASN A 79 -6.45 -2.91 7.09
N TRP A 80 -5.61 -3.19 8.08
CA TRP A 80 -6.00 -3.87 9.32
C TRP A 80 -7.11 -3.18 10.13
N LEU A 81 -7.32 -1.88 9.93
CA LEU A 81 -8.38 -1.12 10.60
C LEU A 81 -9.72 -1.19 9.85
N GLY A 82 -9.79 -1.93 8.75
CA GLY A 82 -10.99 -2.03 7.90
C GLY A 82 -11.25 -0.78 7.07
N ALA A 83 -10.26 0.10 6.92
CA ALA A 83 -10.33 1.25 6.04
C ALA A 83 -9.89 0.88 4.63
N ASP A 84 -10.56 1.48 3.65
CA ASP A 84 -10.31 1.29 2.24
C ASP A 84 -9.74 2.58 1.64
N TYR A 85 -8.77 2.44 0.74
CA TYR A 85 -8.16 3.56 0.03
C TYR A 85 -8.11 3.27 -1.46
N TYR A 86 -8.52 4.24 -2.28
CA TYR A 86 -8.09 4.26 -3.67
C TYR A 86 -6.63 4.70 -3.73
N ILE A 87 -5.83 3.99 -4.51
CA ILE A 87 -4.43 4.33 -4.78
C ILE A 87 -4.28 4.51 -6.29
N ASN A 88 -3.82 5.69 -6.71
CA ASN A 88 -3.53 5.94 -8.11
C ASN A 88 -2.30 5.11 -8.55
N ILE A 89 -2.46 4.33 -9.62
CA ILE A 89 -1.46 3.37 -10.11
C ILE A 89 -0.14 4.07 -10.49
N ARG A 90 -0.22 5.26 -11.07
CA ARG A 90 0.96 5.97 -11.60
C ARG A 90 1.72 6.76 -10.55
N THR A 91 1.05 7.18 -9.48
CA THR A 91 1.62 8.14 -8.51
C THR A 91 1.69 7.63 -7.07
N GLY A 92 0.98 6.55 -6.74
CA GLY A 92 0.86 6.06 -5.36
C GLY A 92 0.06 6.98 -4.44
N ILE A 93 -0.57 8.04 -4.98
CA ILE A 93 -1.40 8.97 -4.20
C ILE A 93 -2.65 8.23 -3.72
N MET A 94 -2.94 8.39 -2.43
CA MET A 94 -4.03 7.70 -1.75
C MET A 94 -5.20 8.64 -1.48
N GLN A 95 -6.41 8.11 -1.60
CA GLN A 95 -7.65 8.77 -1.21
C GLN A 95 -8.51 7.78 -0.41
N ILE A 96 -8.97 8.18 0.77
CA ILE A 96 -9.86 7.35 1.59
C ILE A 96 -11.18 7.12 0.85
N VAL A 97 -11.64 5.88 0.83
CA VAL A 97 -12.98 5.53 0.33
C VAL A 97 -13.95 5.81 1.46
N ASN A 98 -14.74 6.88 1.30
CA ASN A 98 -15.74 7.23 2.30
C ASN A 98 -16.98 6.34 2.09
N ARG A 99 -17.16 5.33 2.95
CA ARG A 99 -18.35 4.45 2.90
C ARG A 99 -19.64 5.16 3.34
N ASP A 100 -19.54 6.37 3.90
CA ASP A 100 -20.68 7.18 4.35
C ASP A 100 -21.31 8.07 3.26
N SER A 101 -20.80 8.08 2.03
CA SER A 101 -21.58 8.55 0.87
C SER A 101 -22.57 7.47 0.45
N ARG A 102 -23.49 7.15 1.35
CA ARG A 102 -24.75 6.49 1.05
C ARG A 102 -25.55 7.42 0.13
N LEU A 103 -25.39 7.25 -1.18
CA LEU A 103 -26.39 7.65 -2.15
C LEU A 103 -27.50 6.59 -2.09
N TRP A 104 -28.36 6.71 -1.09
CA TRP A 104 -29.74 6.22 -1.15
C TRP A 104 -30.66 7.34 -0.67
#